data_AF-A0A3M2LFN0-F1
#
_entry.id   AF-A0A3M2LFN0-F1
#
_cell.length_a   1.000
_cell.length_b   1.000
_cell.length_c   1.000
_cell.angle_alpha   90.00
_cell.angle_beta   90.00
_cell.angle_gamma   90.00
#
_symmetry.space_group_name_H-M   'P 1'
#
loop_
_entity.id
_entity.type
_entity.pdbx_description
1 polymer ?
#
loop_
_entity_poly.entity_id
_entity_poly.type
_entity_poly.pdbx_seq_one_letter_code
_entity_poly.pdbx_strand_id
1 'polypeptide(L)'
;MQRSIVLAIRRPEQYVVAASIAAAGLLGSLRPFRPMFQQIEHIPDVIDSDWLNTVLMTPVAYLCIKGAALLIRRAFGRDPFEAFAATLDRTAGAPSLTKHFERRMAGYPAEVLDYRMRIVTGRELDLLSQLNREVFGRTAFSLPLDVIKRRNRSLFEANPLVFAFIEARIGSGYVPIGMSNILPLNAIGDSLYCRTGGLRDSQLRGVHVAGVGEWPESVLLFSMGILRSFRGRLADSPLTLGNVFVDHLAEIVAATRSRQVGESQLRVLAQTEYPRGGIGKLLQRCGFTDSGIVTGDGYPLWEIRGAVPSATPPSATALALFIRSLTSLSTGRRPLPRS
;
A
#
# COMPACT_ATOMS: atom_id res chain seq x y z
N MET A 1 -21.28 -4.41 13.34
CA MET A 1 -20.38 -4.57 14.51
C MET A 1 -19.05 -5.25 14.14
N GLN A 2 -19.02 -6.44 13.53
CA GLN A 2 -17.76 -7.10 13.12
C GLN A 2 -16.94 -6.34 12.07
N ARG A 3 -17.58 -5.63 11.12
CA ARG A 3 -16.88 -4.76 10.14
C ARG A 3 -16.12 -3.60 10.79
N SER A 4 -16.66 -3.06 11.87
CA SER A 4 -16.09 -1.95 12.65
C SER A 4 -14.90 -2.42 13.49
N ILE A 5 -14.98 -3.63 14.04
CA ILE A 5 -13.93 -4.22 14.89
C ILE A 5 -12.72 -4.62 14.05
N VAL A 6 -12.90 -5.21 12.86
CA VAL A 6 -11.77 -5.61 11.99
C VAL A 6 -10.99 -4.40 11.46
N LEU A 7 -11.66 -3.26 11.23
CA LEU A 7 -11.02 -1.99 10.84
C LEU A 7 -10.48 -1.21 12.04
N ALA A 8 -11.10 -1.32 13.22
CA ALA A 8 -10.63 -0.70 14.46
C ALA A 8 -9.39 -1.38 15.05
N ILE A 9 -9.23 -2.68 14.79
CA ILE A 9 -8.04 -3.50 15.13
C ILE A 9 -6.80 -3.08 14.30
N ARG A 10 -6.78 -1.95 13.55
CA ARG A 10 -5.61 -1.57 12.74
C ARG A 10 -5.17 -0.11 12.83
N ARG A 11 -5.75 0.67 13.76
CA ARG A 11 -5.28 2.01 14.14
C ARG A 11 -4.68 1.97 15.54
N PRO A 12 -3.41 2.35 15.74
CA PRO A 12 -2.77 2.35 17.07
C PRO A 12 -3.60 3.07 18.13
N GLU A 13 -4.26 4.16 17.75
CA GLU A 13 -5.08 4.99 18.63
C GLU A 13 -6.34 4.27 19.12
N GLN A 14 -6.92 3.41 18.30
CA GLN A 14 -8.11 2.61 18.66
C GLN A 14 -7.73 1.37 19.47
N TYR A 15 -6.48 0.87 19.35
CA TYR A 15 -5.93 -0.13 20.27
C TYR A 15 -5.74 0.43 21.67
N VAL A 16 -5.20 1.65 21.79
CA VAL A 16 -5.04 2.28 23.10
C VAL A 16 -6.42 2.42 23.75
N VAL A 17 -7.43 2.92 23.05
CA VAL A 17 -8.79 3.02 23.60
C VAL A 17 -9.38 1.66 23.98
N ALA A 18 -9.28 0.64 23.12
CA ALA A 18 -9.79 -0.70 23.43
C ALA A 18 -9.05 -1.38 24.59
N ALA A 19 -7.72 -1.23 24.65
CA ALA A 19 -6.89 -1.71 25.75
C ALA A 19 -7.15 -0.94 27.04
N SER A 20 -7.44 0.36 26.96
CA SER A 20 -7.83 1.20 28.10
C SER A 20 -9.18 0.81 28.67
N ILE A 21 -10.16 0.47 27.81
CA ILE A 21 -11.47 -0.03 28.26
C ILE A 21 -11.30 -1.41 28.94
N ALA A 22 -10.51 -2.31 28.35
CA ALA A 22 -10.23 -3.62 28.94
C ALA A 22 -9.43 -3.52 30.25
N ALA A 23 -8.42 -2.63 30.29
CA ALA A 23 -7.64 -2.35 31.49
C ALA A 23 -8.48 -1.65 32.55
N ALA A 24 -9.39 -0.74 32.19
CA ALA A 24 -10.32 -0.10 33.12
C ALA A 24 -11.26 -1.13 33.76
N GLY A 25 -11.80 -2.07 32.98
CA GLY A 25 -12.59 -3.19 33.51
C GLY A 25 -11.81 -4.09 34.45
N LEU A 26 -10.54 -4.39 34.13
CA LEU A 26 -9.66 -5.19 34.99
C LEU A 26 -9.23 -4.42 36.26
N LEU A 27 -8.83 -3.15 36.14
CA LEU A 27 -8.39 -2.31 37.26
C LEU A 27 -9.55 -2.00 38.22
N GLY A 28 -10.77 -1.80 37.70
CA GLY A 28 -11.98 -1.65 38.51
C GLY A 28 -12.31 -2.90 39.35
N SER A 29 -11.85 -4.08 38.92
CA SER A 29 -12.02 -5.34 39.66
C SER A 29 -10.92 -5.63 40.71
N LEU A 30 -9.83 -4.84 40.73
CA LEU A 30 -8.67 -5.08 41.59
C LEU A 30 -8.79 -4.33 42.93
N ARG A 31 -8.62 -5.08 44.03
CA ARG A 31 -8.65 -4.60 45.43
C ARG A 31 -7.87 -3.29 45.71
N PRO A 32 -6.65 -3.04 45.18
CA PRO A 32 -5.91 -1.82 45.47
C PRO A 32 -6.56 -0.52 44.95
N PHE A 33 -7.52 -0.58 44.02
CA PHE A 33 -8.22 0.60 43.49
C PHE A 33 -9.53 0.91 44.22
N ARG A 34 -9.99 0.04 45.14
CA ARG A 34 -11.18 0.27 46.00
C ARG A 34 -11.22 1.61 46.74
N PRO A 35 -10.11 2.15 47.30
CA PRO A 35 -10.16 3.40 48.05
C PRO A 35 -10.58 4.60 47.18
N MET A 36 -10.24 4.56 45.89
CA MET A 36 -10.61 5.59 44.93
C MET A 36 -12.12 5.52 44.58
N PHE A 37 -12.72 4.33 44.62
CA PHE A 37 -14.15 4.11 44.39
C PHE A 37 -15.02 4.51 45.59
N GLN A 38 -14.53 4.29 46.81
CA GLN A 38 -15.22 4.70 48.03
C GLN A 38 -15.39 6.22 48.14
N GLN A 39 -14.49 7.02 47.53
CA GLN A 39 -14.64 8.47 47.46
C GLN A 39 -15.72 8.92 46.45
N ILE A 40 -16.05 8.08 45.47
CA ILE A 40 -17.06 8.35 44.43
C ILE A 40 -18.45 7.85 44.87
N GLU A 41 -18.51 6.81 45.72
CA GLU A 41 -19.73 6.28 46.36
C GLU A 41 -20.45 7.28 47.30
N HIS A 42 -19.85 8.43 47.62
CA HIS A 42 -20.49 9.50 48.40
C HIS A 42 -21.34 10.47 47.55
N ILE A 43 -21.45 10.24 46.24
CA ILE A 43 -22.35 10.98 45.36
C ILE A 43 -23.67 10.20 45.32
N PRO A 44 -24.75 10.67 46.00
CA PRO A 44 -26.02 9.98 45.98
C PRO A 44 -26.59 10.01 44.55
N ASP A 45 -27.17 8.89 44.11
CA ASP A 45 -27.69 8.54 42.77
C ASP A 45 -26.74 7.78 41.83
N VAL A 46 -25.53 7.44 42.27
CA VAL A 46 -24.57 6.65 41.48
C VAL A 46 -24.28 5.32 42.17
N ILE A 47 -25.30 4.52 42.40
CA ILE A 47 -25.15 3.20 43.02
C ILE A 47 -25.65 2.18 42.00
N ASP A 48 -24.81 1.20 41.68
CA ASP A 48 -25.02 0.05 40.78
C ASP A 48 -24.87 0.27 39.27
N SER A 49 -23.78 0.90 38.83
CA SER A 49 -23.44 0.84 37.42
C SER A 49 -21.96 0.60 37.17
N ASP A 50 -21.63 -0.65 36.83
CA ASP A 50 -20.33 -1.09 36.30
C ASP A 50 -19.91 -0.28 35.05
N TRP A 51 -20.88 0.27 34.33
CA TRP A 51 -20.65 1.08 33.14
C TRP A 51 -20.03 2.44 33.50
N LEU A 52 -20.50 3.11 34.56
CA LEU A 52 -19.96 4.41 34.96
C LEU A 52 -18.52 4.29 35.49
N ASN A 53 -18.23 3.22 36.23
CA ASN A 53 -16.88 2.90 36.67
C ASN A 53 -15.93 2.71 35.46
N THR A 54 -16.37 1.94 34.46
CA THR A 54 -15.62 1.73 33.21
C THR A 54 -15.39 3.05 32.45
N VAL A 55 -16.39 3.92 32.37
CA VAL A 55 -16.29 5.22 31.68
C VAL A 55 -15.32 6.17 32.39
N LEU A 56 -15.33 6.23 33.73
CA LEU A 56 -14.44 7.09 34.51
C LEU A 56 -12.99 6.60 34.52
N MET A 57 -12.77 5.29 34.48
CA MET A 57 -11.43 4.69 34.52
C MET A 57 -10.76 4.59 33.15
N THR A 58 -11.53 4.61 32.06
CA THR A 58 -10.99 4.53 30.69
C THR A 58 -9.98 5.66 30.37
N PRO A 59 -10.25 6.95 30.69
CA PRO A 59 -9.29 8.03 30.49
C PRO A 59 -8.01 7.90 31.33
N VAL A 60 -8.13 7.44 32.58
CA VAL A 60 -6.99 7.23 33.48
C VAL A 60 -6.11 6.10 32.95
N ALA A 61 -6.71 4.96 32.60
CA ALA A 61 -6.02 3.84 31.97
C ALA A 61 -5.37 4.27 30.64
N TYR A 62 -6.05 5.08 29.83
CA TYR A 62 -5.51 5.65 28.59
C TYR A 62 -4.27 6.50 28.82
N LEU A 63 -4.31 7.40 29.81
CA LEU A 63 -3.17 8.24 30.15
C LEU A 63 -2.00 7.44 30.71
N CYS A 64 -2.25 6.44 31.57
CA CYS A 64 -1.20 5.55 32.09
C CYS A 64 -0.55 4.73 30.98
N ILE A 65 -1.35 4.16 30.08
CA ILE A 65 -0.89 3.36 28.94
C ILE A 65 -0.07 4.22 27.97
N LYS A 66 -0.53 5.45 27.66
CA LYS A 66 0.23 6.43 26.85
C LYS A 66 1.52 6.87 27.54
N GLY A 67 1.48 7.16 28.84
CA GLY A 67 2.65 7.55 29.63
C GLY A 67 3.72 6.45 29.67
N ALA A 68 3.31 5.22 29.95
CA ALA A 68 4.19 4.05 29.90
C ALA A 68 4.77 3.84 28.50
N ALA A 69 3.96 3.99 27.45
CA ALA A 69 4.44 3.86 26.08
C ALA A 69 5.47 4.93 25.70
N LEU A 70 5.31 6.16 26.21
CA LEU A 70 6.24 7.26 25.98
C LEU A 70 7.57 7.03 26.71
N LEU A 71 7.54 6.47 27.93
CA LEU A 71 8.73 6.06 28.68
C LEU A 71 9.47 4.89 28.00
N ILE A 72 8.74 3.88 27.51
CA ILE A 72 9.31 2.76 26.75
C ILE A 72 9.92 3.26 25.43
N ARG A 73 9.24 4.17 24.72
CA ARG A 73 9.79 4.79 23.50
C ARG A 73 11.07 5.56 23.79
N ARG A 74 11.15 6.25 24.92
CA ARG A 74 12.35 6.99 25.34
C ARG A 74 13.50 6.05 25.71
N ALA A 75 13.22 4.91 26.33
CA ALA A 75 14.23 3.94 26.77
C ALA A 75 14.74 3.03 25.63
N PHE A 76 13.86 2.62 24.70
CA PHE A 76 14.16 1.60 23.69
C PHE A 76 14.06 2.09 22.24
N GLY A 77 13.76 3.38 22.03
CA GLY A 77 13.71 4.01 20.70
C GLY A 77 12.58 3.53 19.78
N ARG A 78 11.70 2.64 20.26
CA ARG A 78 10.58 2.07 19.50
C ARG A 78 9.27 2.25 20.24
N ASP A 79 8.19 2.52 19.51
CA ASP A 79 6.86 2.55 20.09
C ASP A 79 6.40 1.12 20.46
N PRO A 80 6.05 0.83 21.72
CA PRO A 80 5.65 -0.51 22.14
C PRO A 80 4.39 -1.01 21.44
N PHE A 81 3.49 -0.12 20.97
CA PHE A 81 2.34 -0.53 20.19
C PHE A 81 2.73 -0.95 18.78
N GLU A 82 3.77 -0.34 18.19
CA GLU A 82 4.33 -0.80 16.92
C GLU A 82 5.00 -2.17 17.09
N ALA A 83 5.73 -2.40 18.19
CA ALA A 83 6.36 -3.68 18.48
C ALA A 83 5.34 -4.80 18.75
N PHE A 84 4.28 -4.49 19.49
CA PHE A 84 3.19 -5.43 19.76
C PHE A 84 2.36 -5.73 18.50
N ALA A 85 2.04 -4.71 17.69
CA ALA A 85 1.39 -4.90 16.40
C ALA A 85 2.26 -5.78 15.47
N ALA A 86 3.58 -5.55 15.43
CA ALA A 86 4.51 -6.39 14.68
C ALA A 86 4.55 -7.84 15.20
N THR A 87 4.31 -8.07 16.50
CA THR A 87 4.27 -9.41 17.12
C THR A 87 2.95 -10.13 16.82
N LEU A 88 1.82 -9.41 16.88
CA LEU A 88 0.50 -9.90 16.44
C LEU A 88 0.45 -10.16 14.94
N ASP A 89 1.25 -9.45 14.15
CA ASP A 89 1.39 -9.67 12.72
C ASP A 89 2.24 -10.91 12.38
N ARG A 90 3.21 -11.26 13.26
CA ARG A 90 4.05 -12.47 13.13
C ARG A 90 3.36 -13.73 13.60
N THR A 91 2.51 -13.62 14.62
CA THR A 91 1.66 -14.73 15.07
C THR A 91 0.40 -14.79 14.19
N ALA A 92 -0.07 -15.97 13.82
CA ALA A 92 -1.11 -16.20 12.80
C ALA A 92 -2.52 -15.62 13.12
N GLY A 93 -2.63 -14.69 14.09
CA GLY A 93 -3.87 -14.07 14.55
C GLY A 93 -4.32 -12.82 13.78
N ALA A 94 -3.48 -12.22 12.93
CA ALA A 94 -3.92 -11.09 12.10
C ALA A 94 -4.94 -11.55 11.05
N PRO A 95 -6.15 -10.95 10.99
CA PRO A 95 -7.17 -11.35 10.00
C PRO A 95 -6.64 -11.14 8.58
N SER A 96 -6.58 -12.22 7.80
CA SER A 96 -6.16 -12.18 6.40
C SER A 96 -7.25 -11.55 5.53
N LEU A 97 -6.91 -10.50 4.78
CA LEU A 97 -7.72 -9.90 3.73
C LEU A 97 -8.05 -10.95 2.67
N THR A 98 -7.09 -11.80 2.31
CA THR A 98 -7.32 -12.94 1.42
C THR A 98 -8.47 -13.82 1.93
N LYS A 99 -8.43 -14.28 3.20
CA LYS A 99 -9.52 -15.06 3.81
C LYS A 99 -10.83 -14.28 3.96
N HIS A 100 -10.76 -12.96 4.13
CA HIS A 100 -11.94 -12.10 4.20
C HIS A 100 -12.65 -12.02 2.84
N PHE A 101 -11.88 -11.81 1.76
CA PHE A 101 -12.42 -11.71 0.41
C PHE A 101 -12.86 -13.07 -0.15
N GLU A 102 -12.14 -14.15 0.15
CA GLU A 102 -12.57 -15.51 -0.18
C GLU A 102 -13.95 -15.82 0.42
N ARG A 103 -14.18 -15.46 1.69
CA ARG A 103 -15.51 -15.60 2.32
C ARG A 103 -16.59 -14.77 1.61
N ARG A 104 -16.26 -13.56 1.16
CA ARG A 104 -17.19 -12.71 0.41
C ARG A 104 -17.49 -13.26 -0.99
N MET A 105 -16.58 -14.04 -1.56
CA MET A 105 -16.69 -14.68 -2.87
C MET A 105 -17.36 -16.05 -2.84
N ALA A 106 -17.51 -16.69 -1.68
CA ALA A 106 -17.98 -18.07 -1.54
C ALA A 106 -19.42 -18.32 -2.07
N GLY A 107 -20.19 -17.28 -2.38
CA GLY A 107 -21.52 -17.37 -2.98
C GLY A 107 -21.63 -16.84 -4.42
N TYR A 108 -20.50 -16.44 -5.04
CA TYR A 108 -20.49 -15.94 -6.42
C TYR A 108 -19.86 -16.99 -7.34
N PRO A 109 -20.46 -17.26 -8.52
CA PRO A 109 -19.91 -18.21 -9.48
C PRO A 109 -18.49 -17.84 -9.91
N ALA A 110 -17.77 -18.81 -10.48
CA ALA A 110 -16.42 -18.64 -11.02
C ALA A 110 -16.41 -17.83 -12.32
N GLU A 111 -17.13 -16.71 -12.33
CA GLU A 111 -17.19 -15.79 -13.46
C GLU A 111 -15.92 -14.95 -13.55
N VAL A 112 -15.64 -14.54 -14.78
CA VAL A 112 -14.64 -13.53 -15.10
C VAL A 112 -15.12 -12.20 -14.51
N LEU A 113 -14.33 -11.64 -13.60
CA LEU A 113 -14.65 -10.42 -12.88
C LEU A 113 -14.16 -9.20 -13.65
N ASP A 114 -15.06 -8.23 -13.82
CA ASP A 114 -14.70 -6.88 -14.24
C ASP A 114 -13.79 -6.22 -13.21
N TYR A 115 -12.90 -5.33 -13.66
CA TYR A 115 -11.94 -4.65 -12.80
C TYR A 115 -11.75 -3.20 -13.20
N ARG A 116 -11.31 -2.40 -12.22
CA ARG A 116 -10.91 -1.01 -12.44
C ARG A 116 -9.71 -0.63 -11.61
N MET A 117 -9.00 0.40 -12.05
CA MET A 117 -7.96 1.07 -11.28
C MET A 117 -8.56 2.35 -10.67
N ARG A 118 -8.19 2.66 -9.43
CA ARG A 118 -8.61 3.88 -8.74
C ARG A 118 -7.49 4.42 -7.86
N ILE A 119 -7.19 5.71 -7.97
CA ILE A 119 -6.22 6.39 -7.10
C ILE A 119 -6.66 6.31 -5.63
N VAL A 120 -5.69 6.06 -4.75
CA VAL A 120 -5.86 5.93 -3.31
C VAL A 120 -6.04 7.30 -2.67
N THR A 121 -6.94 7.41 -1.70
CA THR A 121 -7.06 8.61 -0.86
C THR A 121 -6.30 8.43 0.45
N GLY A 122 -5.94 9.54 1.12
CA GLY A 122 -5.17 9.49 2.37
C GLY A 122 -5.83 8.66 3.49
N ARG A 123 -7.16 8.57 3.50
CA ARG A 123 -7.92 7.74 4.47
C ARG A 123 -7.75 6.23 4.25
N GLU A 124 -7.28 5.83 3.07
CA GLU A 124 -7.21 4.44 2.63
C GLU A 124 -5.78 3.87 2.65
N LEU A 125 -4.78 4.67 3.05
CA LEU A 125 -3.37 4.25 3.11
C LEU A 125 -3.12 3.05 4.03
N ASP A 126 -3.89 2.92 5.10
CA ASP A 126 -3.81 1.76 5.99
C ASP A 126 -4.23 0.48 5.27
N LEU A 127 -5.29 0.53 4.45
CA LEU A 127 -5.76 -0.61 3.66
C LEU A 127 -4.74 -0.96 2.56
N LEU A 128 -4.20 0.04 1.87
CA LEU A 128 -3.14 -0.13 0.90
C LEU A 128 -1.90 -0.82 1.50
N SER A 129 -1.47 -0.40 2.69
CA SER A 129 -0.31 -0.98 3.36
C SER A 129 -0.53 -2.44 3.75
N GLN A 130 -1.76 -2.81 4.13
CA GLN A 130 -2.13 -4.20 4.41
C GLN A 130 -2.17 -5.05 3.13
N LEU A 131 -2.72 -4.50 2.03
CA LEU A 131 -2.70 -5.17 0.74
C LEU A 131 -1.27 -5.40 0.24
N ASN A 132 -0.39 -4.40 0.37
CA ASN A 132 1.02 -4.53 0.01
C ASN A 132 1.68 -5.68 0.78
N ARG A 133 1.45 -5.76 2.11
CA ARG A 133 1.94 -6.85 2.94
C ARG A 133 1.41 -8.22 2.50
N GLU A 134 0.14 -8.34 2.15
CA GLU A 134 -0.42 -9.64 1.74
C GLU A 134 0.05 -10.08 0.35
N VAL A 135 0.17 -9.14 -0.58
CA VAL A 135 0.65 -9.40 -1.94
C VAL A 135 2.11 -9.88 -1.92
N PHE A 136 2.96 -9.24 -1.11
CA PHE A 136 4.41 -9.50 -1.06
C PHE A 136 4.89 -10.35 0.12
N GLY A 137 4.02 -10.72 1.07
CA GLY A 137 4.42 -11.36 2.33
C GLY A 137 5.08 -12.75 2.20
N ARG A 138 5.19 -13.30 0.98
CA ARG A 138 5.94 -14.53 0.70
C ARG A 138 6.99 -14.34 -0.41
N THR A 139 7.43 -13.11 -0.64
CA THR A 139 8.46 -12.73 -1.61
C THR A 139 9.67 -12.17 -0.85
N ALA A 140 10.80 -12.00 -1.54
CA ALA A 140 11.97 -11.35 -0.97
C ALA A 140 11.74 -9.86 -0.61
N PHE A 141 10.69 -9.25 -1.17
CA PHE A 141 10.26 -7.88 -0.85
C PHE A 141 9.35 -7.79 0.38
N SER A 142 9.21 -8.88 1.15
CA SER A 142 8.39 -8.89 2.36
C SER A 142 8.96 -7.94 3.41
N LEU A 143 8.16 -6.95 3.82
CA LEU A 143 8.52 -5.98 4.85
C LEU A 143 7.52 -6.00 6.02
N PRO A 144 7.96 -5.65 7.25
CA PRO A 144 7.07 -5.39 8.37
C PRO A 144 6.04 -4.30 8.06
N LEU A 145 4.81 -4.43 8.59
CA LEU A 145 3.71 -3.51 8.29
C LEU A 145 4.00 -2.07 8.73
N ASP A 146 4.68 -1.87 9.86
CA ASP A 146 5.08 -0.55 10.36
C ASP A 146 6.05 0.14 9.39
N VAL A 147 7.00 -0.61 8.81
CA VAL A 147 7.91 -0.11 7.78
C VAL A 147 7.14 0.30 6.52
N ILE A 148 6.21 -0.55 6.07
CA ILE A 148 5.34 -0.25 4.91
C ILE A 148 4.51 1.01 5.16
N LYS A 149 3.87 1.12 6.33
CA LYS A 149 3.02 2.28 6.69
C LYS A 149 3.83 3.58 6.70
N ARG A 150 5.01 3.60 7.34
CA ARG A 150 5.88 4.78 7.38
C ARG A 150 6.33 5.19 5.97
N ARG A 151 6.78 4.23 5.17
CA ARG A 151 7.16 4.47 3.77
C ARG A 151 6.00 5.05 2.97
N ASN A 152 4.85 4.36 2.98
CA ASN A 152 3.72 4.73 2.14
C ASN A 152 3.13 6.08 2.56
N ARG A 153 3.05 6.40 3.85
CA ARG A 153 2.65 7.74 4.31
C ARG A 153 3.59 8.82 3.74
N SER A 154 4.91 8.63 3.90
CA SER A 154 5.89 9.60 3.44
C SER A 154 5.86 9.81 1.91
N LEU A 155 5.67 8.73 1.14
CA LEU A 155 5.54 8.81 -0.32
C LEU A 155 4.24 9.51 -0.75
N PHE A 156 3.12 9.21 -0.08
CA PHE A 156 1.83 9.83 -0.37
C PHE A 156 1.81 11.33 -0.09
N GLU A 157 2.46 11.76 1.01
CA GLU A 157 2.59 13.17 1.37
C GLU A 157 3.36 13.97 0.31
N ALA A 158 4.36 13.35 -0.35
CA ALA A 158 5.09 13.98 -1.45
C ALA A 158 4.29 13.99 -2.75
N ASN A 159 3.65 12.87 -3.10
CA ASN A 159 2.85 12.75 -4.31
C ASN A 159 1.69 11.77 -4.11
N PRO A 160 0.43 12.26 -3.98
CA PRO A 160 -0.73 11.41 -3.74
C PRO A 160 -1.04 10.41 -4.86
N LEU A 161 -0.54 10.65 -6.07
CA LEU A 161 -0.83 9.84 -7.25
C LEU A 161 -0.02 8.55 -7.29
N VAL A 162 1.00 8.38 -6.42
CA VAL A 162 1.89 7.21 -6.46
C VAL A 162 1.22 5.88 -6.12
N PHE A 163 -0.02 5.91 -5.66
CA PHE A 163 -0.76 4.75 -5.19
C PHE A 163 -2.14 4.63 -5.83
N ALA A 164 -2.42 3.45 -6.37
CA ALA A 164 -3.72 3.06 -6.87
C ALA A 164 -4.16 1.70 -6.32
N PHE A 165 -5.46 1.55 -6.08
CA PHE A 165 -6.08 0.24 -5.89
C PHE A 165 -6.40 -0.41 -7.23
N ILE A 166 -6.27 -1.73 -7.25
CA ILE A 166 -6.90 -2.59 -8.25
C ILE A 166 -8.18 -3.11 -7.60
N GLU A 167 -9.33 -2.74 -8.14
CA GLU A 167 -10.63 -3.14 -7.61
C GLU A 167 -11.32 -4.11 -8.57
N ALA A 168 -11.94 -5.17 -8.04
CA ALA A 168 -12.77 -6.08 -8.80
C ALA A 168 -14.25 -5.85 -8.48
N ARG A 169 -15.11 -6.04 -9.49
CA ARG A 169 -16.56 -6.00 -9.33
C ARG A 169 -17.04 -7.29 -8.67
N ILE A 170 -17.66 -7.16 -7.51
CA ILE A 170 -18.21 -8.29 -6.73
C ILE A 170 -19.63 -7.90 -6.30
N GLY A 171 -20.62 -8.58 -6.87
CA GLY A 171 -22.03 -8.18 -6.76
C GLY A 171 -22.25 -6.78 -7.38
N SER A 172 -22.86 -5.88 -6.62
CA SER A 172 -23.14 -4.50 -7.07
C SER A 172 -22.00 -3.50 -6.84
N GLY A 173 -20.88 -3.92 -6.22
CA GLY A 173 -19.84 -2.99 -5.79
C GLY A 173 -18.43 -3.38 -6.23
N TYR A 174 -17.51 -2.42 -6.15
CA TYR A 174 -16.08 -2.62 -6.37
C TYR A 174 -15.36 -2.82 -5.05
N VAL A 175 -14.42 -3.76 -5.05
CA VAL A 175 -13.69 -4.17 -3.86
C VAL A 175 -12.18 -4.15 -4.14
N PRO A 176 -11.35 -3.51 -3.30
CA PRO A 176 -9.89 -3.53 -3.45
C PRO A 176 -9.33 -4.95 -3.30
N ILE A 177 -8.74 -5.47 -4.38
CA ILE A 177 -8.17 -6.83 -4.45
C ILE A 177 -6.66 -6.81 -4.74
N GLY A 178 -6.08 -5.64 -4.93
CA GLY A 178 -4.68 -5.47 -5.25
C GLY A 178 -4.27 -4.01 -5.20
N MET A 179 -3.01 -3.77 -5.54
CA MET A 179 -2.43 -2.42 -5.55
C MET A 179 -1.42 -2.25 -6.67
N SER A 180 -1.24 -0.98 -7.05
CA SER A 180 -0.28 -0.50 -8.02
C SER A 180 0.42 0.70 -7.40
N ASN A 181 1.74 0.60 -7.25
CA ASN A 181 2.58 1.66 -6.71
C ASN A 181 3.61 2.03 -7.78
N ILE A 182 3.56 3.28 -8.24
CA ILE A 182 4.47 3.82 -9.25
C ILE A 182 5.10 5.08 -8.66
N LEU A 183 6.43 5.12 -8.61
CA LEU A 183 7.17 6.19 -7.97
C LEU A 183 7.87 7.04 -9.04
N PRO A 184 7.44 8.28 -9.29
CA PRO A 184 8.23 9.24 -10.05
C PRO A 184 9.42 9.66 -9.20
N LEU A 185 10.63 9.23 -9.53
CA LEU A 185 11.84 9.57 -8.80
C LEU A 185 12.34 10.95 -9.23
N ASN A 186 12.68 11.78 -8.24
CA ASN A 186 13.42 13.02 -8.48
C ASN A 186 14.92 12.73 -8.65
N ALA A 187 15.75 13.74 -8.89
CA ALA A 187 17.20 13.58 -9.09
C ALA A 187 17.92 12.88 -7.94
N ILE A 188 17.50 13.12 -6.70
CA ILE A 188 18.08 12.47 -5.52
C ILE A 188 17.70 10.99 -5.50
N GLY A 189 16.40 10.70 -5.66
CA GLY A 189 15.88 9.34 -5.70
C GLY A 189 16.50 8.51 -6.83
N ASP A 190 16.57 9.07 -8.04
CA ASP A 190 17.18 8.44 -9.20
C ASP A 190 18.65 8.08 -8.96
N SER A 191 19.42 9.04 -8.44
CA SER A 191 20.84 8.84 -8.16
C SER A 191 21.07 7.74 -7.12
N LEU A 192 20.36 7.81 -5.98
CA LEU A 192 20.53 6.87 -4.88
C LEU A 192 20.01 5.46 -5.18
N TYR A 193 18.91 5.37 -5.93
CA TYR A 193 18.28 4.10 -6.25
C TYR A 193 18.92 3.42 -7.46
N CYS A 194 19.28 4.18 -8.50
CA CYS A 194 19.70 3.63 -9.79
C CYS A 194 21.20 3.78 -10.07
N ARG A 195 21.83 4.88 -9.67
CA ARG A 195 23.24 5.12 -10.07
C ARG A 195 24.22 4.53 -9.07
N THR A 196 23.93 4.69 -7.78
CA THR A 196 24.78 4.13 -6.71
C THR A 196 24.29 2.76 -6.25
N GLY A 197 23.05 2.39 -6.57
CA GLY A 197 22.43 1.14 -6.11
C GLY A 197 22.37 1.02 -4.59
N GLY A 198 22.51 2.12 -3.84
CA GLY A 198 22.64 2.10 -2.39
C GLY A 198 21.31 2.12 -1.64
N LEU A 199 20.26 2.63 -2.26
CA LEU A 199 18.95 2.80 -1.63
C LEU A 199 18.11 1.53 -1.73
N ARG A 200 17.64 1.04 -0.59
CA ARG A 200 16.70 -0.09 -0.48
C ARG A 200 15.24 0.35 -0.57
N ASP A 201 14.37 -0.55 -0.98
CA ASP A 201 12.91 -0.37 -1.03
C ASP A 201 12.30 0.03 0.32
N SER A 202 12.89 -0.47 1.41
CA SER A 202 12.50 -0.13 2.79
C SER A 202 12.91 1.29 3.21
N GLN A 203 13.85 1.90 2.49
CA GLN A 203 14.44 3.21 2.76
C GLN A 203 13.88 4.33 1.86
N LEU A 204 13.13 4.00 0.80
CA LEU A 204 12.43 4.99 -0.01
C LEU A 204 11.48 5.86 0.84
N ARG A 205 11.49 7.17 0.61
CA ARG A 205 10.71 8.18 1.34
C ARG A 205 10.28 9.27 0.36
N GLY A 206 9.38 10.14 0.79
CA GLY A 206 8.87 11.25 -0.02
C GLY A 206 9.96 12.17 -0.59
N VAL A 207 11.08 12.34 0.12
CA VAL A 207 12.23 13.14 -0.36
C VAL A 207 12.88 12.60 -1.65
N HIS A 208 12.63 11.34 -2.00
CA HIS A 208 13.15 10.69 -3.21
C HIS A 208 12.16 10.76 -4.39
N VAL A 209 10.96 11.29 -4.17
CA VAL A 209 9.86 11.29 -5.14
C VAL A 209 9.61 12.71 -5.64
N ALA A 210 9.41 12.83 -6.94
CA ALA A 210 9.00 14.07 -7.58
C ALA A 210 7.54 14.41 -7.23
N GLY A 211 7.30 15.67 -6.87
CA GLY A 211 5.98 16.18 -6.55
C GLY A 211 5.06 16.29 -7.77
N VAL A 212 3.79 16.65 -7.52
CA VAL A 212 2.86 16.96 -8.62
C VAL A 212 3.34 18.22 -9.35
N GLY A 213 3.45 18.13 -10.68
CA GLY A 213 3.97 19.20 -11.54
C GLY A 213 5.50 19.33 -11.56
N GLU A 214 6.23 18.41 -10.92
CA GLU A 214 7.67 18.25 -11.06
C GLU A 214 7.94 17.08 -12.02
N TRP A 215 8.82 17.28 -13.00
CA TRP A 215 9.15 16.21 -13.93
C TRP A 215 10.11 15.21 -13.29
N PRO A 216 9.84 13.89 -13.39
CA PRO A 216 10.72 12.87 -12.84
C PRO A 216 11.91 12.57 -13.75
N GLU A 217 13.05 12.33 -13.13
CA GLU A 217 14.25 11.80 -13.81
C GLU A 217 14.05 10.36 -14.28
N SER A 218 13.27 9.60 -13.52
CA SER A 218 12.82 8.27 -13.89
C SER A 218 11.53 7.91 -13.16
N VAL A 219 10.78 6.94 -13.70
CA VAL A 219 9.58 6.40 -13.06
C VAL A 219 9.81 4.95 -12.74
N LEU A 220 9.69 4.60 -11.45
CA LEU A 220 9.87 3.25 -10.96
C LEU A 220 8.52 2.54 -10.82
N LEU A 221 8.33 1.43 -11.54
CA LEU A 221 7.33 0.41 -11.24
C LEU A 221 7.75 -0.28 -9.94
N PHE A 222 7.38 0.34 -8.82
CA PHE A 222 7.92 -0.02 -7.52
C PHE A 222 7.30 -1.31 -6.98
N SER A 223 5.96 -1.37 -6.94
CA SER A 223 5.32 -2.57 -6.42
C SER A 223 3.91 -2.71 -6.96
N MET A 224 3.61 -3.83 -7.60
CA MET A 224 2.28 -4.11 -8.13
C MET A 224 1.90 -5.57 -7.88
N GLY A 225 0.63 -5.80 -7.56
CA GLY A 225 0.12 -7.15 -7.50
C GLY A 225 -1.30 -7.25 -6.97
N ILE A 226 -1.88 -8.42 -7.17
CA ILE A 226 -3.23 -8.80 -6.75
C ILE A 226 -3.17 -9.96 -5.78
N LEU A 227 -4.17 -10.02 -4.89
CA LEU A 227 -4.38 -11.13 -3.97
C LEU A 227 -4.51 -12.44 -4.75
N ARG A 228 -3.97 -13.52 -4.17
CA ARG A 228 -3.84 -14.82 -4.85
C ARG A 228 -5.17 -15.39 -5.34
N SER A 229 -6.24 -15.20 -4.56
CA SER A 229 -7.59 -15.67 -4.86
C SER A 229 -8.25 -15.03 -6.08
N PHE A 230 -7.68 -13.93 -6.61
CA PHE A 230 -8.17 -13.21 -7.79
C PHE A 230 -7.28 -13.38 -9.03
N ARG A 231 -6.14 -14.09 -8.91
CA ARG A 231 -5.27 -14.37 -10.05
C ARG A 231 -6.00 -15.25 -11.06
N GLY A 232 -5.95 -14.90 -12.35
CA GLY A 232 -6.61 -15.65 -13.42
C GLY A 232 -8.12 -15.42 -13.55
N ARG A 233 -8.72 -14.57 -12.70
CA ARG A 233 -10.18 -14.37 -12.64
C ARG A 233 -10.65 -13.01 -13.17
N LEU A 234 -9.74 -12.15 -13.63
CA LEU A 234 -10.06 -10.81 -14.11
C LEU A 234 -10.22 -10.81 -15.64
N ALA A 235 -11.09 -9.93 -16.16
CA ALA A 235 -11.43 -9.83 -17.59
C ALA A 235 -10.25 -9.84 -18.56
N ASP A 236 -9.17 -9.15 -18.21
CA ASP A 236 -7.97 -9.04 -19.06
C ASP A 236 -6.85 -10.01 -18.67
N SER A 237 -7.12 -11.06 -17.90
CA SER A 237 -6.07 -12.01 -17.51
C SER A 237 -5.52 -12.72 -18.75
N PRO A 238 -4.18 -12.84 -18.93
CA PRO A 238 -3.10 -12.56 -17.96
C PRO A 238 -2.51 -11.13 -18.01
N LEU A 239 -3.01 -10.25 -18.87
CA LEU A 239 -2.47 -8.91 -19.13
C LEU A 239 -2.92 -7.83 -18.14
N THR A 240 -3.83 -8.13 -17.22
CA THR A 240 -4.41 -7.16 -16.26
C THR A 240 -3.36 -6.27 -15.58
N LEU A 241 -2.26 -6.83 -15.08
CA LEU A 241 -1.22 -6.03 -14.41
C LEU A 241 -0.48 -5.10 -15.37
N GLY A 242 -0.27 -5.52 -16.62
CA GLY A 242 0.29 -4.66 -17.67
C GLY A 242 -0.64 -3.49 -17.99
N ASN A 243 -1.94 -3.75 -18.11
CA ASN A 243 -2.93 -2.70 -18.35
C ASN A 243 -2.98 -1.70 -17.17
N VAL A 244 -3.07 -2.20 -15.93
CA VAL A 244 -3.05 -1.36 -14.71
C VAL A 244 -1.78 -0.53 -14.62
N PHE A 245 -0.63 -1.09 -14.97
CA PHE A 245 0.63 -0.36 -15.01
C PHE A 245 0.56 0.81 -15.98
N VAL A 246 0.15 0.55 -17.22
CA VAL A 246 0.09 1.59 -18.26
C VAL A 246 -0.90 2.69 -17.88
N ASP A 247 -2.07 2.31 -17.37
CA ASP A 247 -3.10 3.26 -16.97
C ASP A 247 -2.61 4.13 -15.79
N HIS A 248 -1.94 3.54 -14.79
CA HIS A 248 -1.42 4.27 -13.64
C HIS A 248 -0.20 5.13 -13.99
N LEU A 249 0.69 4.65 -14.86
CA LEU A 249 1.82 5.42 -15.38
C LEU A 249 1.33 6.65 -16.14
N ALA A 250 0.25 6.50 -16.91
CA ALA A 250 -0.32 7.61 -17.66
C ALA A 250 -0.87 8.72 -16.74
N GLU A 251 -1.50 8.38 -15.61
CA GLU A 251 -1.92 9.35 -14.58
C GLU A 251 -0.72 10.12 -14.00
N ILE A 252 0.36 9.41 -13.65
CA ILE A 252 1.59 10.02 -13.13
C ILE A 252 2.18 11.00 -14.16
N VAL A 253 2.40 10.54 -15.39
CA VAL A 253 3.02 11.36 -16.44
C VAL A 253 2.14 12.55 -16.81
N ALA A 254 0.82 12.39 -16.89
CA ALA A 254 -0.09 13.50 -17.16
C ALA A 254 0.01 14.59 -16.09
N ALA A 255 0.12 14.19 -14.81
CA ALA A 255 0.23 15.13 -13.69
C ALA A 255 1.59 15.83 -13.61
N THR A 256 2.69 15.13 -13.89
CA THR A 256 4.05 15.69 -13.82
C THR A 256 4.39 16.56 -15.03
N ARG A 257 3.77 16.31 -16.19
CA ARG A 257 4.03 17.05 -17.44
C ARG A 257 3.51 18.48 -17.49
N SER A 258 2.56 18.84 -16.62
CA SER A 258 1.82 20.12 -16.67
C SER A 258 2.68 21.39 -16.61
N ARG A 259 3.99 21.29 -16.31
CA ARG A 259 4.90 22.44 -16.14
C ARG A 259 6.19 22.44 -16.98
N GLN A 260 6.44 21.42 -17.80
CA GLN A 260 7.65 21.37 -18.62
C GLN A 260 7.33 21.08 -20.09
N VAL A 261 7.56 22.10 -20.92
CA VAL A 261 7.49 22.03 -22.39
C VAL A 261 8.92 21.87 -22.89
N GLY A 262 9.48 20.66 -22.86
CA GLY A 262 10.84 20.44 -23.37
C GLY A 262 11.44 19.07 -23.05
N GLU A 263 11.10 18.49 -21.90
CA GLU A 263 11.54 17.14 -21.55
C GLU A 263 10.65 16.12 -22.26
N SER A 264 11.28 15.33 -23.13
CA SER A 264 10.60 14.41 -24.06
C SER A 264 10.94 12.96 -23.83
N GLN A 265 11.88 12.62 -22.94
CA GLN A 265 12.30 11.24 -22.70
C GLN A 265 11.88 10.79 -21.31
N LEU A 266 11.02 9.77 -21.27
CA LEU A 266 10.63 9.11 -20.04
C LEU A 266 11.45 7.83 -19.88
N ARG A 267 12.05 7.70 -18.70
CA ARG A 267 12.82 6.52 -18.30
C ARG A 267 12.02 5.73 -17.30
N VAL A 268 11.62 4.51 -17.65
CA VAL A 268 10.79 3.67 -16.80
C VAL A 268 11.58 2.46 -16.33
N LEU A 269 11.54 2.23 -15.02
CA LEU A 269 12.38 1.28 -14.32
C LEU A 269 11.50 0.23 -13.63
N ALA A 270 11.96 -1.00 -13.55
CA ALA A 270 11.28 -2.07 -12.84
C ALA A 270 12.29 -3.03 -12.21
N GLN A 271 11.96 -3.56 -11.04
CA GLN A 271 12.78 -4.56 -10.35
C GLN A 271 11.97 -5.85 -10.19
N THR A 272 12.65 -7.00 -10.26
CA THR A 272 12.02 -8.29 -9.99
C THR A 272 12.99 -9.26 -9.31
N GLU A 273 12.49 -10.01 -8.34
CA GLU A 273 13.25 -11.08 -7.67
C GLU A 273 13.54 -12.28 -8.58
N TYR A 274 12.76 -12.45 -9.65
CA TYR A 274 12.87 -13.56 -10.60
C TYR A 274 13.05 -13.05 -12.04
N PRO A 275 14.25 -12.61 -12.44
CA PRO A 275 14.51 -12.09 -13.79
C PRO A 275 14.25 -13.12 -14.90
N ARG A 276 14.34 -14.42 -14.60
CA ARG A 276 13.99 -15.52 -15.54
C ARG A 276 12.56 -16.04 -15.36
N GLY A 277 11.80 -15.50 -14.40
CA GLY A 277 10.45 -15.89 -14.07
C GLY A 277 9.39 -15.25 -14.98
N GLY A 278 8.10 -15.45 -14.64
CA GLY A 278 6.98 -14.92 -15.42
C GLY A 278 6.98 -13.39 -15.56
N ILE A 279 7.36 -12.67 -14.50
CA ILE A 279 7.44 -11.20 -14.53
C ILE A 279 8.63 -10.72 -15.37
N GLY A 280 9.81 -11.34 -15.25
CA GLY A 280 10.95 -11.01 -16.12
C GLY A 280 10.63 -11.21 -17.61
N LYS A 281 9.94 -12.32 -17.95
CA LYS A 281 9.44 -12.56 -19.31
C LYS A 281 8.42 -11.51 -19.76
N LEU A 282 7.56 -11.03 -18.87
CA LEU A 282 6.60 -9.95 -19.16
C LEU A 282 7.34 -8.64 -19.44
N LEU A 283 8.31 -8.26 -18.60
CA LEU A 283 9.13 -7.07 -18.79
C LEU A 283 9.85 -7.09 -20.14
N GLN A 284 10.49 -8.20 -20.48
CA GLN A 284 11.14 -8.39 -21.80
C GLN A 284 10.17 -8.23 -22.96
N ARG A 285 8.97 -8.82 -22.88
CA ARG A 285 7.92 -8.67 -23.92
C ARG A 285 7.44 -7.23 -24.04
N CYS A 286 7.44 -6.48 -22.95
CA CYS A 286 7.14 -5.05 -22.94
C CYS A 286 8.31 -4.17 -23.40
N GLY A 287 9.46 -4.75 -23.80
CA GLY A 287 10.62 -4.03 -24.32
C GLY A 287 11.60 -3.53 -23.25
N PHE A 288 11.46 -3.96 -21.99
CA PHE A 288 12.45 -3.64 -20.98
C PHE A 288 13.75 -4.42 -21.23
N THR A 289 14.88 -3.75 -21.04
CA THR A 289 16.23 -4.32 -21.10
C THR A 289 16.88 -4.28 -19.73
N ASP A 290 17.80 -5.21 -19.47
CA ASP A 290 18.64 -5.14 -18.28
C ASP A 290 19.47 -3.85 -18.30
N SER A 291 19.42 -3.06 -17.22
CA SER A 291 20.17 -1.82 -17.12
C SER A 291 21.61 -2.01 -16.64
N GLY A 292 21.99 -3.24 -16.27
CA GLY A 292 23.29 -3.57 -15.66
C GLY A 292 23.44 -3.07 -14.22
N ILE A 293 22.37 -2.55 -13.63
CA ILE A 293 22.35 -2.00 -12.27
C ILE A 293 21.72 -3.04 -11.34
N VAL A 294 22.32 -3.19 -10.16
CA VAL A 294 21.76 -3.96 -9.04
C VAL A 294 21.35 -2.98 -7.95
N THR A 295 20.11 -3.07 -7.49
CA THR A 295 19.57 -2.17 -6.46
C THR A 295 20.12 -2.50 -5.06
N GLY A 296 19.82 -1.66 -4.07
CA GLY A 296 20.27 -1.88 -2.69
C GLY A 296 19.69 -3.14 -2.05
N ASP A 297 18.63 -3.69 -2.63
CA ASP A 297 18.01 -4.96 -2.24
C ASP A 297 18.64 -6.18 -2.94
N GLY A 298 19.61 -5.97 -3.83
CA GLY A 298 20.40 -7.03 -4.46
C GLY A 298 19.77 -7.63 -5.73
N TYR A 299 18.82 -6.95 -6.37
CA TYR A 299 18.16 -7.44 -7.59
C TYR A 299 18.44 -6.55 -8.81
N PRO A 300 18.45 -7.14 -10.02
CA PRO A 300 18.70 -6.39 -11.24
C PRO A 300 17.55 -5.44 -11.56
N LEU A 301 17.91 -4.26 -12.03
CA LEU A 301 16.99 -3.24 -12.51
C LEU A 301 16.81 -3.38 -14.03
N TRP A 302 15.57 -3.30 -14.46
CA TRP A 302 15.16 -3.34 -15.86
C TRP A 302 14.72 -1.95 -16.26
N GLU A 303 15.05 -1.55 -17.48
CA GLU A 303 14.80 -0.21 -18.00
C GLU A 303 14.14 -0.25 -19.38
N ILE A 304 13.22 0.68 -19.60
CA ILE A 304 12.79 1.08 -20.93
C ILE A 304 12.83 2.61 -21.04
N ARG A 305 13.22 3.12 -22.19
CA ARG A 305 13.23 4.55 -22.51
C ARG A 305 12.26 4.82 -23.64
N GLY A 306 11.46 5.86 -23.50
CA GLY A 306 10.46 6.21 -24.51
C GLY A 306 10.35 7.72 -24.66
N ALA A 307 10.23 8.15 -25.92
CA ALA A 307 9.83 9.52 -26.20
C ALA A 307 8.35 9.70 -25.82
N VAL A 308 8.05 10.67 -24.96
CA VAL A 308 6.69 11.11 -24.69
C VAL A 308 6.32 12.15 -25.76
N PRO A 309 5.28 11.92 -26.59
CA PRO A 309 4.95 12.79 -27.71
C PRO A 309 4.74 14.23 -27.27
N SER A 310 5.35 15.20 -27.96
CA SER A 310 5.28 16.63 -27.68
C SER A 310 3.85 17.19 -27.80
N ALA A 311 3.05 16.63 -28.70
CA ALA A 311 1.63 16.94 -28.86
C ALA A 311 0.79 16.18 -27.84
N THR A 312 -0.10 16.89 -27.15
CA THR A 312 -0.92 16.41 -26.05
C THR A 312 -1.79 15.21 -26.47
N PRO A 313 -1.62 14.01 -25.88
CA PRO A 313 -2.76 13.11 -25.72
C PRO A 313 -3.67 13.79 -24.68
N PRO A 314 -4.94 14.08 -24.99
CA PRO A 314 -5.81 14.94 -24.16
C PRO A 314 -6.19 14.35 -22.79
N SER A 315 -5.73 13.14 -22.47
CA SER A 315 -6.05 12.42 -21.23
C SER A 315 -5.03 11.31 -20.94
N ALA A 316 -5.02 10.83 -19.68
CA ALA A 316 -4.29 9.63 -19.29
C ALA A 316 -4.65 8.42 -20.18
N THR A 317 -5.90 8.32 -20.65
CA THR A 317 -6.35 7.28 -21.59
C THR A 317 -5.61 7.35 -22.93
N ALA A 318 -5.42 8.54 -23.49
CA ALA A 318 -4.73 8.70 -24.77
C ALA A 318 -3.22 8.40 -24.66
N LEU A 319 -2.61 8.72 -23.52
CA LEU A 319 -1.22 8.34 -23.22
C LEU A 319 -1.08 6.83 -22.97
N ALA A 320 -2.05 6.21 -22.30
CA ALA A 320 -2.11 4.77 -22.11
C ALA A 320 -2.19 4.02 -23.46
N LEU A 321 -3.01 4.51 -24.40
CA LEU A 321 -3.09 3.96 -25.76
C LEU A 321 -1.78 4.13 -26.53
N PHE A 322 -1.09 5.26 -26.37
CA PHE A 322 0.23 5.46 -26.96
C PHE A 322 1.28 4.49 -26.40
N ILE A 323 1.36 4.33 -25.07
CA ILE A 323 2.28 3.38 -24.43
C ILE A 323 1.96 1.93 -24.85
N ARG A 324 0.67 1.59 -25.00
CA ARG A 324 0.24 0.30 -25.55
C ARG A 324 0.67 0.14 -27.02
N SER A 325 0.65 1.21 -27.82
CA SER A 325 1.11 1.15 -29.22
C SER A 325 2.63 0.90 -29.32
N LEU A 326 3.44 1.50 -28.44
CA LEU A 326 4.89 1.27 -28.38
C LEU A 326 5.24 -0.18 -28.00
N THR A 327 4.46 -0.79 -27.10
CA THR A 327 4.63 -2.20 -26.70
C THR A 327 4.06 -3.19 -27.73
N SER A 328 3.10 -2.77 -28.56
CA SER A 328 2.61 -3.57 -29.70
C SER A 328 3.60 -3.65 -30.87
N LEU A 329 4.43 -2.62 -31.06
CA LEU A 329 5.45 -2.58 -32.12
C LEU A 329 6.66 -3.48 -31.80
N SER A 330 6.97 -3.71 -30.51
CA SER A 330 8.02 -4.66 -30.11
C SER A 330 7.56 -6.12 -30.16
N THR A 331 6.25 -6.36 -30.13
CA THR A 331 5.66 -7.69 -30.32
C THR A 331 5.24 -7.84 -31.77
N GLY A 332 6.18 -8.19 -32.65
CA GLY A 332 5.94 -8.50 -34.06
C GLY A 332 4.95 -9.66 -34.27
N ARG A 333 3.66 -9.45 -33.98
CA ARG A 333 2.55 -10.23 -34.49
C ARG A 333 2.03 -9.48 -35.71
N ARG A 334 2.42 -9.96 -36.89
CA ARG A 334 1.64 -9.72 -38.11
C ARG A 334 0.17 -10.00 -37.78
N PRO A 335 -0.77 -9.11 -38.15
CA PRO A 335 -2.17 -9.46 -38.08
C PRO A 335 -2.37 -10.71 -38.94
N LEU A 336 -2.96 -11.76 -38.35
CA LEU A 336 -3.40 -12.91 -39.14
C LEU A 336 -4.40 -12.38 -40.18
N PRO A 337 -4.30 -12.82 -41.44
CA PRO A 337 -5.26 -12.42 -42.46
C PRO A 337 -6.64 -12.88 -41.99
N ARG A 338 -7.60 -11.96 -42.02
CA ARG A 338 -9.00 -12.31 -41.86
C ARG A 338 -9.39 -13.22 -43.03
N SER A 339 -9.70 -14.48 -42.71
CA SER A 339 -10.43 -15.40 -43.58
C SER A 339 -11.93 -15.24 -43.36
#